data_AF-A0A0U1E140-F1
#
_entry.id   AF-A0A0U1E140-F1
#
_cell.length_a   1.000
_cell.length_b   1.000
_cell.length_c   1.000
_cell.angle_alpha   90.00
_cell.angle_beta   90.00
_cell.angle_gamma   90.00
#
_symmetry.space_group_name_H-M   'P 1'
#
loop_
_entity.id
_entity.type
_entity.pdbx_description
1 polymer ?
#
loop_
_entity_poly.entity_id
_entity_poly.type
_entity_poly.pdbx_seq_one_letter_code
_entity_poly.pdbx_strand_id
1 'polypeptide(L)'
;MSMNVGAVVTATRDQLAAELREAGRPLSTMQLAARCGIPWHTVRLVDASCSWAQAFAEHRYGAVLDCRDGVHTVAVPPLPGLIHPLLVELEAAGIISRVTAPGVGKHAADGFVRQANHAWVSWRYCGRRSDPEFDAVVAGL
;
A
#
# COMPACT_ATOMS: atom_id res chain seq x y z
N MET A 1 7.82 -23.10 12.73
CA MET A 1 8.87 -22.08 12.49
C MET A 1 8.37 -20.77 13.08
N SER A 2 8.92 -20.31 14.20
CA SER A 2 8.57 -18.99 14.74
C SER A 2 9.25 -17.93 13.89
N MET A 3 8.44 -17.21 13.12
CA MET A 3 8.88 -16.08 12.33
C MET A 3 9.32 -14.97 13.30
N ASN A 4 10.55 -14.46 13.17
CA ASN A 4 11.00 -13.35 14.00
C ASN A 4 10.23 -12.09 13.59
N VAL A 5 9.24 -11.71 14.39
CA VAL A 5 8.35 -10.56 14.14
C VAL A 5 9.16 -9.28 13.87
N GLY A 6 10.28 -9.09 14.56
CA GLY A 6 11.17 -7.95 14.34
C GLY A 6 11.76 -7.92 12.93
N ALA A 7 12.21 -9.06 12.41
CA ALA A 7 12.76 -9.16 11.05
C ALA A 7 11.70 -8.88 9.98
N VAL A 8 10.46 -9.34 10.18
CA VAL A 8 9.34 -9.07 9.26
C VAL A 8 9.00 -7.58 9.23
N VAL A 9 9.00 -6.93 10.40
CA VAL A 9 8.76 -5.48 10.52
C VAL A 9 9.84 -4.70 9.77
N THR A 10 11.12 -5.02 9.99
CA THR A 10 12.23 -4.38 9.28
C THR A 10 12.14 -4.59 7.77
N ALA A 11 11.93 -5.82 7.31
CA ALA A 11 11.80 -6.12 5.89
C ALA A 11 10.62 -5.39 5.24
N THR A 12 9.47 -5.33 5.91
CA THR A 12 8.29 -4.59 5.44
C THR A 12 8.60 -3.10 5.31
N ARG A 13 9.27 -2.52 6.32
CA ARG A 13 9.66 -1.11 6.33
C ARG A 13 10.61 -0.79 5.18
N ASP A 14 11.62 -1.62 4.98
CA ASP A 14 12.61 -1.41 3.92
C ASP A 14 11.97 -1.58 2.53
N GLN A 15 11.03 -2.54 2.37
CA GLN A 15 10.21 -2.68 1.16
C GLN A 15 9.36 -1.43 0.88
N LEU A 16 8.70 -0.86 1.89
CA LEU A 16 7.91 0.37 1.74
C LEU A 16 8.76 1.56 1.26
N ALA A 17 9.97 1.70 1.79
CA ALA A 17 10.90 2.73 1.34
C ALA A 17 11.39 2.48 -0.10
N ALA A 18 11.71 1.23 -0.44
CA ALA A 18 12.10 0.83 -1.78
C ALA A 18 11.01 1.13 -2.82
N GLU A 19 9.75 0.79 -2.53
CA GLU A 19 8.60 1.06 -3.39
C GLU A 19 8.42 2.56 -3.68
N LEU A 20 8.57 3.41 -2.66
CA LEU A 20 8.48 4.86 -2.83
C LEU A 20 9.63 5.42 -3.66
N ARG A 21 10.85 4.89 -3.46
CA ARG A 21 12.05 5.27 -4.22
C ARG A 21 11.90 4.89 -5.69
N GLU A 22 11.49 3.66 -5.97
CA GLU A 22 11.35 3.12 -7.31
C GLU A 22 10.22 3.79 -8.09
N ALA A 23 9.07 4.04 -7.42
CA ALA A 23 7.95 4.72 -8.05
C ALA A 23 8.28 6.15 -8.50
N GLY A 24 9.22 6.83 -7.83
CA GLY A 24 9.64 8.20 -8.14
C GLY A 24 8.51 9.24 -8.05
N ARG A 25 7.37 8.88 -7.46
CA ARG A 25 6.17 9.72 -7.28
C ARG A 25 5.50 9.39 -5.96
N PRO A 26 4.67 10.30 -5.42
CA PRO A 26 3.89 9.99 -4.24
C PRO A 26 2.99 8.77 -4.43
N LEU A 27 2.92 7.92 -3.40
CA LEU A 27 1.99 6.80 -3.31
C LEU A 27 1.13 6.92 -2.05
N SER A 28 -0.15 6.56 -2.15
CA SER A 28 -1.03 6.49 -0.99
C SER A 28 -0.70 5.30 -0.10
N THR A 29 -1.09 5.35 1.18
CA THR A 29 -0.98 4.20 2.09
C THR A 29 -1.70 2.97 1.50
N MET A 30 -2.82 3.13 0.79
CA MET A 30 -3.47 1.99 0.11
C MET A 30 -2.61 1.38 -1.00
N GLN A 31 -1.99 2.22 -1.83
CA GLN A 31 -1.09 1.74 -2.90
C GLN A 31 0.12 1.02 -2.31
N LEU A 32 0.67 1.53 -1.22
CA LEU A 32 1.80 0.93 -0.51
C LEU A 32 1.42 -0.40 0.15
N ALA A 33 0.21 -0.52 0.70
CA ALA A 33 -0.28 -1.76 1.27
C ALA A 33 -0.37 -2.89 0.24
N ALA A 34 -0.67 -2.56 -1.03
CA ALA A 34 -0.65 -3.54 -2.12
C ALA A 34 0.75 -4.08 -2.46
N ARG A 35 1.81 -3.42 -1.98
CA ARG A 35 3.21 -3.68 -2.38
C ARG A 35 4.17 -3.95 -1.21
N CYS A 36 3.69 -3.94 0.02
CA CYS A 36 4.51 -3.97 1.23
C CYS A 36 5.07 -5.35 1.61
N GLY A 37 4.94 -6.37 0.77
CA GLY A 37 5.41 -7.74 1.04
C GLY A 37 4.62 -8.52 2.08
N ILE A 38 3.66 -7.91 2.79
CA ILE A 38 2.71 -8.61 3.66
C ILE A 38 1.73 -9.42 2.79
N PRO A 39 1.43 -10.69 3.16
CA PRO A 39 0.50 -11.52 2.41
C PRO A 39 -0.87 -10.86 2.21
N TRP A 40 -1.39 -10.99 1.00
CA TRP A 40 -2.76 -10.63 0.68
C TRP A 40 -3.72 -11.64 1.34
N HIS A 41 -4.96 -11.20 1.57
CA HIS A 41 -6.00 -12.04 2.13
C HIS A 41 -7.22 -12.06 1.22
N THR A 42 -8.04 -13.10 1.35
CA THR A 42 -9.28 -13.25 0.59
C THR A 42 -10.47 -12.84 1.43
N VAL A 43 -11.36 -12.04 0.85
CA VAL A 43 -12.65 -11.68 1.43
C VAL A 43 -13.76 -12.32 0.60
N ARG A 44 -14.77 -12.88 1.27
CA ARG A 44 -15.99 -13.37 0.64
C ARG A 44 -17.07 -12.30 0.73
N LEU A 45 -17.57 -11.86 -0.41
CA LEU A 45 -18.68 -10.92 -0.53
C LEU A 45 -19.91 -11.71 -0.96
N VAL A 46 -20.95 -11.69 -0.12
CA VAL A 46 -22.22 -12.37 -0.37
C VAL A 46 -23.26 -11.30 -0.68
N ASP A 47 -24.20 -11.62 -1.59
CA ASP A 47 -25.30 -10.74 -2.00
C ASP A 47 -24.86 -9.39 -2.60
N ALA A 48 -23.62 -9.30 -3.09
CA ALA A 48 -23.12 -8.15 -3.83
C ALA A 48 -23.33 -8.34 -5.34
N SER A 49 -23.60 -7.25 -6.07
CA SER A 49 -23.57 -7.29 -7.53
C SER A 49 -22.13 -7.46 -8.03
N CYS A 50 -21.95 -8.10 -9.20
CA CYS A 50 -20.62 -8.28 -9.80
C CYS A 50 -19.91 -6.93 -10.03
N SER A 51 -20.66 -5.90 -10.45
CA SER A 51 -20.13 -4.55 -10.65
C SER A 51 -19.64 -3.92 -9.35
N TRP A 52 -20.35 -4.15 -8.25
CA TRP A 52 -19.90 -3.68 -6.94
C TRP A 52 -18.66 -4.43 -6.45
N ALA A 53 -18.63 -5.75 -6.61
CA ALA A 53 -17.46 -6.56 -6.25
C ALA A 53 -16.20 -6.13 -7.03
N GLN A 54 -16.35 -5.83 -8.32
CA GLN A 54 -15.28 -5.29 -9.16
C GLN A 54 -14.82 -3.91 -8.68
N ALA A 55 -15.75 -2.99 -8.44
CA ALA A 55 -15.43 -1.65 -7.94
C ALA A 55 -14.76 -1.69 -6.56
N PHE A 56 -15.20 -2.62 -5.68
CA PHE A 56 -14.57 -2.86 -4.38
C PHE A 56 -13.14 -3.36 -4.52
N ALA A 57 -12.91 -4.33 -5.41
CA ALA A 57 -11.57 -4.85 -5.68
C ALA A 57 -10.65 -3.74 -6.19
N GLU A 58 -11.06 -3.00 -7.22
CA GLU A 58 -10.30 -1.88 -7.79
C GLU A 58 -9.99 -0.80 -6.75
N HIS A 59 -10.99 -0.42 -5.94
CA HIS A 59 -10.81 0.56 -4.87
C HIS A 59 -9.73 0.13 -3.87
N ARG A 60 -9.66 -1.16 -3.56
CA ARG A 60 -8.70 -1.72 -2.60
C ARG A 60 -7.35 -2.06 -3.22
N TYR A 61 -7.14 -1.80 -4.51
CA TYR A 61 -6.01 -2.32 -5.30
C TYR A 61 -5.93 -3.85 -5.25
N GLY A 62 -7.09 -4.51 -5.17
CA GLY A 62 -7.28 -5.95 -5.15
C GLY A 62 -7.71 -6.53 -6.50
N ALA A 63 -8.15 -7.79 -6.48
CA ALA A 63 -8.67 -8.50 -7.65
C ALA A 63 -9.79 -9.47 -7.27
N VAL A 64 -10.84 -9.56 -8.11
CA VAL A 64 -11.85 -10.62 -8.01
C VAL A 64 -11.24 -11.91 -8.53
N LEU A 65 -11.25 -12.97 -7.72
CA LEU A 65 -10.70 -14.29 -8.05
C LEU A 65 -11.77 -15.24 -8.59
N ASP A 66 -12.96 -15.19 -8.03
CA ASP A 66 -14.07 -16.08 -8.39
C ASP A 66 -15.42 -15.37 -8.16
N CYS A 67 -16.39 -15.67 -9.01
CA CYS A 67 -17.74 -15.13 -8.98
C CYS A 67 -18.73 -16.25 -9.35
N ARG A 68 -19.42 -16.81 -8.37
CA ARG A 68 -20.36 -17.93 -8.54
C ARG A 68 -21.55 -17.78 -7.61
N ASP A 69 -22.75 -18.00 -8.13
CA ASP A 69 -24.00 -18.08 -7.36
C ASP A 69 -24.22 -16.89 -6.41
N GLY A 70 -23.86 -15.67 -6.84
CA GLY A 70 -24.00 -14.45 -6.03
C GLY A 70 -22.94 -14.27 -4.93
N VAL A 71 -21.91 -15.13 -4.90
CA VAL A 71 -20.76 -15.04 -3.99
C VAL A 71 -19.51 -14.67 -4.78
N HIS A 72 -18.80 -13.65 -4.30
CA HIS A 72 -17.54 -13.18 -4.88
C HIS A 72 -16.40 -13.41 -3.92
N THR A 73 -15.32 -14.03 -4.42
CA THR A 73 -14.06 -14.14 -3.68
C THR A 73 -13.12 -13.08 -4.20
N VAL A 74 -12.68 -12.17 -3.34
CA VAL A 74 -11.81 -11.05 -3.71
C VAL A 74 -10.50 -11.15 -2.94
N ALA A 75 -9.38 -11.15 -3.64
CA ALA A 75 -8.07 -10.96 -3.05
C ALA A 75 -7.84 -9.47 -2.81
N VAL A 76 -7.53 -9.10 -1.57
CA VAL A 76 -7.26 -7.72 -1.19
C VAL A 76 -5.91 -7.61 -0.47
N PRO A 77 -5.19 -6.49 -0.69
CA PRO A 77 -4.04 -6.12 0.10
C PRO A 77 -4.33 -6.08 1.61
N PRO A 78 -3.29 -6.20 2.46
CA PRO A 78 -3.39 -5.91 3.89
C PRO A 78 -4.07 -4.56 4.15
N LEU A 79 -4.68 -4.44 5.33
CA LEU A 79 -5.31 -3.17 5.73
C LEU A 79 -4.25 -2.07 5.84
N PRO A 80 -4.52 -0.84 5.37
CA PRO A 80 -3.60 0.29 5.49
C PRO A 80 -3.12 0.55 6.93
N GLY A 81 -3.97 0.27 7.92
CA GLY A 81 -3.63 0.41 9.34
C GLY A 81 -2.50 -0.51 9.81
N LEU A 82 -2.19 -1.59 9.09
CA LEU A 82 -1.07 -2.49 9.44
C LEU A 82 0.28 -1.89 9.06
N ILE A 83 0.33 -1.07 7.99
CA ILE A 83 1.58 -0.47 7.51
C ILE A 83 1.73 1.00 7.92
N HIS A 84 0.65 1.66 8.31
CA HIS A 84 0.67 3.08 8.67
C HIS A 84 1.70 3.40 9.77
N PRO A 85 1.80 2.63 10.88
CA PRO A 85 2.84 2.88 11.89
C PRO A 85 4.26 2.83 11.32
N LEU A 86 4.55 1.91 10.40
CA LEU A 86 5.86 1.79 9.77
C LEU A 86 6.20 3.00 8.89
N LEU A 87 5.19 3.57 8.22
CA LEU A 87 5.35 4.80 7.44
C LEU A 87 5.61 6.01 8.34
N VAL A 88 4.97 6.07 9.50
CA VAL A 88 5.25 7.10 10.51
C VAL A 88 6.68 6.98 11.05
N GLU A 89 7.16 5.76 11.29
CA GLU A 89 8.56 5.53 11.69
C GLU A 89 9.57 5.97 10.61
N LEU A 90 9.29 5.64 9.33
CA LEU A 90 10.11 6.08 8.20
C LEU A 90 10.12 7.61 8.03
N GLU A 91 8.98 8.26 8.29
CA GLU A 91 8.89 9.72 8.28
C GLU A 91 9.67 10.35 9.43
N ALA A 92 9.57 9.80 10.65
CA ALA A 92 10.35 10.24 11.80
C ALA A 92 11.87 10.09 11.56
N ALA A 93 12.26 9.07 10.78
CA ALA A 93 13.64 8.87 10.35
C ALA A 93 14.07 9.77 9.17
N GLY A 94 13.18 10.61 8.64
CA GLY A 94 13.48 11.52 7.52
C GLY A 94 13.63 10.83 6.15
N ILE A 95 13.31 9.54 6.05
CA ILE A 95 13.46 8.75 4.82
C ILE A 95 12.33 9.09 3.84
N ILE A 96 11.15 9.35 4.36
CA ILE A 96 9.96 9.72 3.59
C ILE A 96 9.29 10.96 4.22
N SER A 97 8.35 11.56 3.50
CA SER A 97 7.52 12.65 3.99
C SER A 97 6.07 12.44 3.58
N ARG A 98 5.14 12.87 4.43
CA ARG A 98 3.74 13.05 4.02
C ARG A 98 3.62 14.17 3.00
N VAL A 99 2.80 13.94 1.98
CA VAL A 99 2.46 14.93 0.96
C VAL A 99 0.96 15.05 0.79
N THR A 100 0.49 16.28 0.67
CA THR A 100 -0.89 16.57 0.28
C THR A 100 -1.04 16.26 -1.21
N ALA A 101 -1.65 15.12 -1.55
CA ALA A 101 -1.91 14.81 -2.95
C ALA A 101 -2.96 15.79 -3.52
N PRO A 102 -2.73 16.39 -4.70
CA PRO A 102 -3.78 17.10 -5.40
C PRO A 102 -4.83 16.06 -5.83
N GLY A 103 -6.05 16.20 -5.31
CA GLY A 103 -7.19 15.41 -5.81
C GLY A 103 -7.67 14.25 -4.94
N VAL A 104 -7.85 14.45 -3.62
CA VAL A 104 -9.04 13.86 -2.98
C VAL A 104 -10.25 14.73 -3.38
N GLY A 105 -10.48 14.84 -4.69
CA GLY A 105 -11.72 15.36 -5.21
C GLY A 105 -12.82 14.40 -4.76
N LYS A 106 -13.77 14.93 -3.97
CA LYS A 106 -15.14 14.51 -3.66
C LYS A 106 -15.81 13.39 -4.51
N HIS A 107 -15.13 12.29 -4.79
CA HIS A 107 -15.61 11.19 -5.62
C HIS A 107 -15.29 9.85 -4.96
N ALA A 108 -15.78 9.67 -3.75
CA ALA A 108 -16.18 8.37 -3.22
C ALA A 108 -17.25 8.64 -2.15
N ALA A 109 -18.50 8.49 -2.59
CA ALA A 109 -19.73 8.75 -1.84
C ALA A 109 -19.72 8.16 -0.42
N ASP A 110 -20.17 8.99 0.54
CA ASP A 110 -20.95 8.78 1.78
C ASP A 110 -21.17 7.37 2.41
N GLY A 111 -20.36 6.35 2.13
CA GLY A 111 -20.54 4.99 2.69
C GLY A 111 -19.40 4.49 3.60
N PHE A 112 -18.20 5.09 3.54
CA PHE A 112 -16.99 4.49 4.14
C PHE A 112 -16.18 5.45 5.05
N VAL A 113 -16.84 6.39 5.72
CA VAL A 113 -16.18 7.56 6.34
C VAL A 113 -15.45 7.30 7.67
N ARG A 114 -15.45 6.09 8.26
CA ARG A 114 -14.78 5.87 9.57
C ARG A 114 -13.38 5.22 9.56
N GLN A 115 -12.87 4.73 8.42
CA GLN A 115 -11.48 4.22 8.29
C GLN A 115 -10.60 5.08 7.36
N ALA A 116 -11.15 6.21 6.88
CA ALA A 116 -10.58 7.01 5.80
C ALA A 116 -9.29 7.78 6.16
N ASN A 117 -8.93 8.00 7.42
CA ASN A 117 -7.83 8.94 7.70
C ASN A 117 -6.42 8.43 7.33
N HIS A 118 -6.13 7.13 7.43
CA HIS A 118 -4.80 6.60 7.11
C HIS A 118 -4.65 6.18 5.64
N ALA A 119 -5.73 5.66 5.04
CA ALA A 119 -5.74 5.07 3.70
C ALA A 119 -5.36 6.08 2.59
N TRP A 120 -5.76 7.34 2.76
CA TRP A 120 -5.59 8.41 1.78
C TRP A 120 -4.33 9.27 1.98
N VAL A 121 -3.58 9.04 3.06
CA VAL A 121 -2.29 9.73 3.25
C VAL A 121 -1.33 9.30 2.15
N SER A 122 -0.72 10.26 1.49
CA SER A 122 0.29 10.02 0.46
C SER A 122 1.67 10.31 1.00
N TRP A 123 2.64 9.52 0.54
CA TRP A 123 4.01 9.53 1.02
C TRP A 123 4.96 9.71 -0.16
N ARG A 124 6.06 10.43 0.07
CA ARG A 124 7.11 10.66 -0.91
C ARG A 124 8.45 10.27 -0.29
N TYR A 125 9.29 9.56 -1.05
CA TYR A 125 10.67 9.30 -0.68
C TYR A 125 11.49 10.60 -0.69
N CYS A 126 12.25 10.84 0.38
CA CYS A 126 13.07 12.04 0.55
C CYS A 126 14.56 11.83 0.22
N GLY A 127 15.00 10.57 0.13
CA GLY A 127 16.38 10.25 -0.21
C GLY A 127 16.71 10.48 -1.69
N ARG A 128 17.99 10.37 -2.04
CA ARG A 128 18.43 10.39 -3.44
C ARG A 128 17.88 9.16 -4.16
N ARG A 129 17.40 9.35 -5.39
CA ARG A 129 16.84 8.26 -6.21
C ARG A 129 17.85 7.14 -6.47
N SER A 130 19.13 7.51 -6.51
CA SER A 130 20.25 6.60 -6.65
C SER A 130 21.13 6.61 -5.41
N ASP A 131 21.69 5.44 -5.12
CA ASP A 131 22.71 5.27 -4.10
C ASP A 131 24.07 5.58 -4.76
N PRO A 132 24.75 6.67 -4.38
CA PRO A 132 26.01 7.05 -5.00
C PRO A 132 27.10 5.97 -4.89
N GLU A 133 27.07 5.14 -3.85
CA GLU A 133 28.03 4.05 -3.66
C GLU A 133 27.77 2.91 -4.64
N PHE A 134 26.50 2.55 -4.83
CA PHE A 134 26.10 1.56 -5.83
C PHE A 134 26.35 2.06 -7.26
N ASP A 135 26.00 3.32 -7.55
CA ASP A 135 26.27 3.95 -8.84
C ASP A 135 27.76 3.99 -9.16
N ALA A 136 28.62 4.23 -8.16
CA ALA A 136 30.06 4.20 -8.32
C ALA A 136 30.60 2.80 -8.66
N VAL A 137 30.00 1.74 -8.09
CA VAL A 137 30.33 0.34 -8.42
C VAL A 137 29.90 0.00 -9.85
N VAL A 138 28.69 0.44 -10.26
CA VAL A 138 28.18 0.19 -11.63
C VAL A 138 28.93 1.01 -12.68
N ALA A 139 29.30 2.26 -12.39
CA ALA A 139 30.04 3.12 -13.30
C ALA A 139 31.53 2.79 -13.40
N GLY A 140 32.05 1.99 -12.46
CA GLY A 140 33.42 1.45 -12.48
C GLY A 140 33.55 0.09 -13.18
N LEU A 141 32.45 -0.46 -13.72
CA LEU A 141 32.39 -1.65 -14.59
C LEU A 141 32.24 -1.24 -16.05
#